data_AF-A0A0L6JNK4-F1
#
_entry.id   AF-A0A0L6JNK4-F1
#
_cell.length_a   1.000
_cell.length_b   1.000
_cell.length_c   1.000
_cell.angle_alpha   90.00
_cell.angle_beta   90.00
_cell.angle_gamma   90.00
#
_symmetry.space_group_name_H-M   'P 1'
#
loop_
_entity.id
_entity.type
_entity.pdbx_description
1 polymer ?
#
loop_
_entity_poly.entity_id
_entity_poly.type
_entity_poly.pdbx_seq_one_letter_code
_entity_poly.pdbx_strand_id
1 'polypeptide(L)'
;MSYIVHYFRSGTQPFNSLTDLDDEAATKLMNELYVKDSLLWERFSNPKQYLDARRGTEKWLLDEFIKKGGNPLLERPIYFVLGGSIWFNENETDENKKLTSQIQIPLEIFDETEISFTYPDSMLTLLLAYQKDPIYYLPEYHGKIFTLKEILNIKENLKGILPEKMPNYIEVQVWNKEKILCHLSPQQS
;
A
#
# COMPACT_ATOMS: atom_id res chain seq x y z
N MET A 1 1.41 12.60 17.02
CA MET A 1 1.94 11.25 16.69
C MET A 1 1.31 10.81 15.38
N SER A 2 2.11 10.31 14.43
CA SER A 2 1.60 9.77 13.16
C SER A 2 1.37 8.26 13.31
N TYR A 3 0.31 7.75 12.69
CA TYR A 3 -0.02 6.32 12.66
C TYR A 3 -0.16 5.85 11.22
N ILE A 4 -0.09 4.54 11.02
CA ILE A 4 -0.31 3.87 9.73
C ILE A 4 -1.48 2.89 9.85
N VAL A 5 -2.25 2.73 8.78
CA VAL A 5 -3.48 1.93 8.78
C VAL A 5 -3.38 0.81 7.75
N HIS A 6 -3.52 -0.44 8.19
CA HIS A 6 -3.66 -1.59 7.30
C HIS A 6 -5.14 -1.90 7.12
N TYR A 7 -5.59 -1.93 5.87
CA TYR A 7 -6.95 -2.30 5.49
C TYR A 7 -6.97 -3.74 4.99
N PHE A 8 -7.93 -4.53 5.47
CA PHE A 8 -8.10 -5.93 5.08
C PHE A 8 -9.59 -6.32 5.11
N ARG A 9 -9.95 -7.44 4.48
CA ARG A 9 -11.34 -7.90 4.44
C ARG A 9 -11.77 -8.44 5.80
N SER A 10 -12.90 -7.97 6.32
CA SER A 10 -13.50 -8.47 7.56
C SER A 10 -13.70 -9.99 7.49
N GLY A 11 -13.30 -10.69 8.55
CA GLY A 11 -13.36 -12.16 8.62
C GLY A 11 -12.18 -12.90 8.01
N THR A 12 -11.16 -12.19 7.50
CA THR A 12 -9.90 -12.78 7.02
C THR A 12 -8.75 -12.48 7.98
N GLN A 13 -7.66 -13.27 7.89
CA GLN A 13 -6.44 -12.95 8.63
C GLN A 13 -5.71 -11.76 7.99
N PRO A 14 -5.25 -10.77 8.80
CA PRO A 14 -4.51 -9.61 8.29
C PRO A 14 -3.10 -9.99 7.82
N PHE A 15 -2.46 -9.09 7.07
CA PHE A 15 -1.06 -9.20 6.64
C PHE A 15 -0.73 -10.39 5.72
N ASN A 16 -1.73 -10.88 4.99
CA ASN A 16 -1.55 -11.86 3.93
C ASN A 16 -1.43 -11.16 2.57
N SER A 17 -0.41 -11.50 1.78
CA SER A 17 -0.31 -11.00 0.41
C SER A 17 -0.92 -11.99 -0.60
N LEU A 18 -1.54 -11.46 -1.66
CA LEU A 18 -1.96 -12.27 -2.80
C LEU A 18 -0.77 -12.93 -3.52
N THR A 19 0.40 -12.29 -3.49
CA THR A 19 1.61 -12.80 -4.12
C THR A 19 2.32 -13.89 -3.30
N ASP A 20 1.86 -14.19 -2.08
CA ASP A 20 2.31 -15.33 -1.28
C ASP A 20 1.60 -16.64 -1.66
N LEU A 21 0.46 -16.54 -2.34
CA LEU A 21 -0.31 -17.68 -2.81
C LEU A 21 0.27 -18.20 -4.14
N ASP A 22 0.04 -19.49 -4.43
CA ASP A 22 0.24 -20.00 -5.78
C ASP A 22 -0.73 -19.33 -6.77
N ASP A 23 -0.38 -19.33 -8.05
CA ASP A 23 -1.12 -18.60 -9.08
C ASP A 23 -2.60 -19.03 -9.18
N GLU A 24 -2.91 -20.30 -8.92
CA GLU A 24 -4.27 -20.83 -8.99
C GLU A 24 -5.10 -20.33 -7.79
N ALA A 25 -4.56 -20.45 -6.57
CA ALA A 25 -5.17 -19.96 -5.35
C ALA A 25 -5.33 -18.43 -5.36
N ALA A 26 -4.32 -17.70 -5.84
CA ALA A 26 -4.36 -16.24 -5.98
C ALA A 26 -5.45 -15.82 -6.98
N THR A 27 -5.51 -16.48 -8.15
CA THR A 27 -6.53 -16.22 -9.18
C THR A 27 -7.92 -16.49 -8.65
N LYS A 28 -8.12 -17.61 -7.95
CA LYS A 28 -9.40 -17.95 -7.32
C LYS A 28 -9.82 -16.89 -6.31
N LEU A 29 -8.93 -16.49 -5.41
CA LEU A 29 -9.21 -15.47 -4.40
C LEU A 29 -9.50 -14.10 -5.03
N MET A 30 -8.78 -13.70 -6.08
CA MET A 30 -9.05 -12.47 -6.82
C MET A 30 -10.43 -12.49 -7.50
N ASN A 31 -10.83 -13.63 -8.08
CA ASN A 31 -12.17 -13.79 -8.65
C ASN A 31 -13.27 -13.75 -7.57
N GLU A 32 -13.01 -14.28 -6.37
CA GLU A 32 -13.95 -14.21 -5.23
C GLU A 32 -14.03 -12.82 -4.60
N LEU A 33 -12.95 -12.03 -4.70
CA LEU A 33 -12.88 -10.64 -4.24
C LEU A 33 -13.38 -9.65 -5.30
N TYR A 34 -13.48 -10.06 -6.56
CA TYR A 34 -13.91 -9.19 -7.64
C TYR A 34 -15.33 -8.69 -7.40
N VAL A 35 -15.45 -7.38 -7.26
CA VAL A 35 -16.73 -6.67 -7.21
C VAL A 35 -16.74 -5.72 -8.40
N LYS A 36 -17.67 -5.97 -9.32
CA LYS A 36 -17.88 -5.08 -10.46
C LYS A 36 -18.20 -3.67 -9.96
N ASP A 37 -17.60 -2.67 -10.59
CA ASP A 37 -17.76 -1.24 -10.26
C ASP A 37 -17.19 -0.81 -8.88
N SER A 38 -16.41 -1.65 -8.19
CA SER A 38 -15.65 -1.23 -7.00
C SER A 38 -14.28 -0.70 -7.37
N LEU A 39 -13.98 0.51 -6.90
CA LEU A 39 -12.69 1.18 -7.09
C LEU A 39 -11.49 0.38 -6.56
N LEU A 40 -11.68 -0.50 -5.58
CA LEU A 40 -10.63 -1.33 -4.99
C LEU A 40 -10.50 -2.71 -5.63
N TRP A 41 -11.58 -3.24 -6.21
CA TRP A 41 -11.66 -4.63 -6.64
C TRP A 41 -11.70 -4.79 -8.17
N GLU A 42 -11.98 -3.73 -8.92
CA GLU A 42 -11.95 -3.73 -10.39
C GLU A 42 -10.57 -4.09 -10.97
N ARG A 43 -9.49 -3.81 -10.23
CA ARG A 43 -8.12 -4.19 -10.57
C ARG A 43 -7.90 -5.70 -10.73
N PHE A 44 -8.83 -6.52 -10.23
CA PHE A 44 -8.83 -7.98 -10.39
C PHE A 44 -9.55 -8.47 -11.65
N SER A 45 -9.99 -7.58 -12.54
CA SER A 45 -10.59 -7.95 -13.84
C SER A 45 -9.67 -8.81 -14.72
N ASN A 46 -8.35 -8.67 -14.57
CA ASN A 46 -7.35 -9.58 -15.15
C ASN A 46 -6.35 -10.05 -14.06
N PRO A 47 -6.66 -11.15 -13.34
CA PRO A 47 -5.87 -11.61 -12.21
C PRO A 47 -4.40 -11.91 -12.55
N LYS A 48 -4.14 -12.52 -13.70
CA LYS A 48 -2.78 -12.86 -14.13
C LYS A 48 -1.94 -11.61 -14.40
N GLN A 49 -2.47 -10.68 -15.18
CA GLN A 49 -1.79 -9.42 -15.47
C GLN A 49 -1.53 -8.62 -14.19
N TYR A 50 -2.48 -8.63 -13.25
CA TYR A 50 -2.30 -8.00 -11.95
C TYR A 50 -1.15 -8.64 -11.16
N LEU A 51 -1.09 -9.97 -11.07
CA LEU A 51 -0.02 -10.68 -10.35
C LEU A 51 1.36 -10.41 -10.94
N ASP A 52 1.49 -10.47 -12.28
CA ASP A 52 2.76 -10.20 -12.97
C ASP A 52 3.22 -8.77 -12.71
N ALA A 53 2.32 -7.80 -12.83
CA ALA A 53 2.61 -6.40 -12.53
C ALA A 53 2.96 -6.20 -11.05
N ARG A 54 2.24 -6.86 -10.13
CA ARG A 54 2.48 -6.74 -8.69
C ARG A 54 3.82 -7.30 -8.28
N ARG A 55 4.21 -8.47 -8.79
CA ARG A 55 5.54 -9.07 -8.57
C ARG A 55 6.66 -8.16 -9.09
N GLY A 56 6.47 -7.55 -10.25
CA GLY A 56 7.39 -6.55 -10.80
C GLY A 56 7.53 -5.32 -9.89
N THR A 57 6.41 -4.78 -9.41
CA THR A 57 6.38 -3.65 -8.46
C THR A 57 7.02 -3.99 -7.13
N GLU A 58 6.76 -5.17 -6.56
CA GLU A 58 7.37 -5.64 -5.30
C GLU A 58 8.89 -5.76 -5.43
N LYS A 59 9.37 -6.29 -6.55
CA LYS A 59 10.81 -6.33 -6.83
C LYS A 59 11.42 -4.93 -6.93
N TRP A 60 10.77 -4.03 -7.68
CA TRP A 60 11.20 -2.63 -7.77
C TRP A 60 11.24 -1.95 -6.40
N LEU A 61 10.21 -2.16 -5.57
CA LEU A 61 10.13 -1.64 -4.21
C LEU A 61 11.34 -2.06 -3.37
N LEU A 62 11.64 -3.36 -3.37
CA LEU A 62 12.76 -3.92 -2.63
C LEU A 62 14.11 -3.33 -3.11
N ASP A 63 14.34 -3.34 -4.42
CA ASP A 63 15.59 -2.89 -5.02
C ASP A 63 15.85 -1.39 -4.74
N GLU A 64 14.83 -0.54 -4.90
CA GLU A 64 14.95 0.91 -4.63
C GLU A 64 15.04 1.22 -3.14
N PHE A 65 14.36 0.46 -2.28
CA PHE A 65 14.46 0.65 -0.84
C PHE A 65 15.87 0.34 -0.33
N ILE A 66 16.48 -0.76 -0.79
CA ILE A 66 17.87 -1.11 -0.46
C ILE A 66 18.82 0.00 -0.94
N LYS A 67 18.63 0.53 -2.16
CA LYS A 67 19.46 1.63 -2.69
C LYS A 67 19.39 2.90 -1.83
N LYS A 68 18.25 3.15 -1.18
CA LYS A 68 18.07 4.26 -0.24
C LYS A 68 18.60 3.99 1.17
N GLY A 69 19.26 2.85 1.39
CA GLY A 69 19.82 2.46 2.67
C GLY A 69 18.85 1.71 3.59
N GLY A 70 17.73 1.21 3.03
CA GLY A 70 16.82 0.33 3.74
C GLY A 70 17.45 -1.03 4.08
N ASN A 71 16.95 -1.66 5.14
CA ASN A 71 17.33 -3.00 5.60
C ASN A 71 16.08 -3.89 5.70
N PRO A 72 15.53 -4.34 4.57
CA PRO A 72 14.31 -5.13 4.56
C PRO A 72 14.52 -6.52 5.16
N LEU A 73 13.66 -6.92 6.10
CA LEU A 73 13.63 -8.27 6.69
C LEU A 73 12.58 -9.18 6.03
N LEU A 74 11.87 -8.65 5.03
CA LEU A 74 10.88 -9.36 4.23
C LEU A 74 11.24 -9.23 2.74
N GLU A 75 10.95 -10.26 1.96
CA GLU A 75 11.05 -10.20 0.49
C GLU A 75 9.96 -9.30 -0.12
N ARG A 76 8.83 -9.18 0.56
CA ARG A 76 7.66 -8.39 0.16
C ARG A 76 7.16 -7.58 1.34
N PRO A 77 6.82 -6.29 1.15
CA PRO A 77 6.40 -5.47 2.26
C PRO A 77 4.95 -5.73 2.65
N ILE A 78 4.61 -5.36 3.87
CA ILE A 78 3.22 -5.27 4.33
C ILE A 78 2.75 -3.84 4.10
N TYR A 79 1.61 -3.71 3.43
CA TYR A 79 1.11 -2.43 2.94
C TYR A 79 0.17 -1.76 3.95
N PHE A 80 0.42 -0.47 4.20
CA PHE A 80 -0.38 0.40 5.05
C PHE A 80 -0.62 1.75 4.35
N VAL A 81 -1.47 2.58 4.93
CA VAL A 81 -1.69 3.97 4.52
C VAL A 81 -1.34 4.91 5.66
N LEU A 82 -0.55 5.95 5.38
CA LEU A 82 -0.15 6.93 6.38
C LEU A 82 -1.35 7.78 6.80
N GLY A 83 -1.73 7.74 8.08
CA GLY A 83 -2.87 8.47 8.63
C GLY A 83 -4.24 7.96 8.17
N GLY A 84 -4.30 6.84 7.44
CA GLY A 84 -5.51 6.34 6.81
C GLY A 84 -5.85 7.04 5.49
N SER A 85 -6.77 6.45 4.73
CA SER A 85 -7.18 6.97 3.41
C SER A 85 -8.47 7.76 3.51
N ILE A 86 -8.37 9.09 3.45
CA ILE A 86 -9.53 9.98 3.28
C ILE A 86 -10.26 9.62 1.99
N TRP A 87 -9.50 9.40 0.91
CA TRP A 87 -10.03 9.01 -0.39
C TRP A 87 -10.90 7.75 -0.32
N PHE A 88 -10.47 6.70 0.42
CA PHE A 88 -11.28 5.50 0.65
C PHE A 88 -12.57 5.83 1.40
N ASN A 89 -12.50 6.68 2.43
CA ASN A 89 -13.69 7.06 3.20
C ASN A 89 -14.70 7.86 2.37
N GLU A 90 -14.26 8.66 1.41
CA GLU A 90 -15.12 9.52 0.59
C GLU A 90 -15.65 8.83 -0.67
N ASN A 91 -14.88 7.93 -1.28
CA ASN A 91 -15.20 7.35 -2.59
C ASN A 91 -15.72 5.91 -2.52
N GLU A 92 -15.57 5.21 -1.39
CA GLU A 92 -16.05 3.84 -1.25
C GLU A 92 -17.50 3.77 -0.71
N THR A 93 -18.25 2.77 -1.17
CA THR A 93 -19.64 2.56 -0.74
C THR A 93 -19.71 2.11 0.73
N ASP A 94 -20.80 2.46 1.41
CA ASP A 94 -21.00 2.05 2.82
C ASP A 94 -21.07 0.53 2.99
N GLU A 95 -21.52 -0.21 1.98
CA GLU A 95 -21.53 -1.67 1.97
C GLU A 95 -20.10 -2.24 1.95
N ASN A 96 -19.24 -1.72 1.08
CA ASN A 96 -17.84 -2.13 0.99
C ASN A 96 -17.04 -1.74 2.24
N LYS A 97 -17.35 -0.60 2.88
CA LYS A 97 -16.75 -0.20 4.16
C LYS A 97 -17.06 -1.20 5.27
N LYS A 98 -18.29 -1.74 5.34
CA LYS A 98 -18.67 -2.77 6.34
C LYS A 98 -17.88 -4.08 6.15
N LEU A 99 -17.47 -4.37 4.92
CA LEU A 99 -16.64 -5.53 4.59
C LEU A 99 -15.15 -5.30 4.84
N THR A 100 -14.76 -4.11 5.30
CA THR A 100 -13.36 -3.73 5.53
C THR A 100 -13.09 -3.57 7.03
N SER A 101 -12.03 -4.25 7.50
CA SER A 101 -11.48 -4.08 8.84
C SER A 101 -10.16 -3.30 8.75
N GLN A 102 -9.78 -2.65 9.85
CA GLN A 102 -8.56 -1.84 9.92
C GLN A 102 -7.73 -2.15 11.16
N ILE A 103 -6.41 -2.14 11.00
CA ILE A 103 -5.45 -2.17 12.11
C ILE A 103 -4.62 -0.90 12.05
N GLN A 104 -4.55 -0.20 13.19
CA GLN A 104 -3.75 1.02 13.33
C GLN A 104 -2.49 0.71 14.12
N ILE A 105 -1.35 1.20 13.64
CA ILE A 105 -0.05 1.02 14.29
C ILE A 105 0.65 2.39 14.39
N PRO A 106 1.24 2.75 15.54
CA PRO A 106 2.05 3.96 15.65
C PRO A 106 3.26 3.90 14.71
N LEU A 107 3.50 4.97 13.95
CA LEU A 107 4.62 5.02 13.02
C LEU A 107 5.99 4.97 13.73
N GLU A 108 6.03 5.43 14.98
CA GLU A 108 7.24 5.54 15.81
C GLU A 108 7.87 4.22 16.23
N ILE A 109 7.19 3.08 16.03
CA ILE A 109 7.77 1.77 16.36
C ILE A 109 8.81 1.30 15.34
N PHE A 110 8.81 1.91 14.14
CA PHE A 110 9.66 1.54 13.02
C PHE A 110 10.84 2.47 12.86
N ASP A 111 11.99 1.89 12.55
CA ASP A 111 13.17 2.65 12.13
C ASP A 111 13.08 3.01 10.64
N GLU A 112 13.80 4.07 10.22
CA GLU A 112 13.81 4.52 8.82
C GLU A 112 14.31 3.46 7.83
N THR A 113 15.07 2.46 8.32
CA THR A 113 15.55 1.32 7.53
C THR A 113 14.55 0.17 7.43
N GLU A 114 13.40 0.24 8.12
CA GLU A 114 12.39 -0.81 8.16
C GLU A 114 11.10 -0.43 7.41
N ILE A 115 11.01 0.81 6.93
CA ILE A 115 9.80 1.35 6.34
C ILE A 115 10.11 2.28 5.16
N SER A 116 9.31 2.18 4.10
CA SER A 116 9.38 3.05 2.95
C SER A 116 8.01 3.57 2.55
N PHE A 117 7.99 4.56 1.66
CA PHE A 117 6.77 5.23 1.25
C PHE A 117 6.72 5.44 -0.26
N THR A 118 5.51 5.44 -0.81
CA THR A 118 5.25 5.91 -2.17
C THR A 118 4.10 6.90 -2.17
N TYR A 119 4.00 7.68 -3.24
CA TYR A 119 2.81 8.48 -3.51
C TYR A 119 2.34 8.29 -4.97
N PRO A 120 1.06 7.96 -5.21
CA PRO A 120 0.12 7.38 -4.24
C PRO A 120 0.54 5.94 -3.88
N ASP A 121 -0.19 4.91 -4.28
CA ASP A 121 0.28 3.54 -4.12
C ASP A 121 1.37 3.15 -5.14
N SER A 122 2.15 2.13 -4.79
CA SER A 122 3.28 1.61 -5.56
C SER A 122 2.92 1.12 -6.97
N MET A 123 1.70 0.61 -7.18
CA MET A 123 1.27 0.16 -8.51
C MET A 123 0.96 1.36 -9.40
N LEU A 124 0.18 2.32 -8.88
CA LEU A 124 -0.22 3.50 -9.61
C LEU A 124 0.96 4.45 -9.86
N THR A 125 1.84 4.63 -8.89
CA THR A 125 3.02 5.51 -9.05
C THR A 125 3.95 5.04 -10.17
N LEU A 126 4.15 3.71 -10.29
CA LEU A 126 4.93 3.13 -11.39
C LEU A 126 4.22 3.25 -12.72
N LEU A 127 2.90 3.00 -12.76
CA LEU A 127 2.11 3.16 -13.97
C LEU A 127 2.19 4.59 -14.52
N LEU A 128 2.03 5.59 -13.64
CA LEU A 128 2.12 7.00 -14.00
C LEU A 128 3.53 7.38 -14.49
N ALA A 129 4.58 6.82 -13.88
CA ALA A 129 5.95 7.04 -14.32
C ALA A 129 6.29 6.41 -15.67
N TYR A 130 5.62 5.30 -16.02
CA TYR A 130 5.75 4.68 -17.33
C TYR A 130 4.98 5.46 -18.41
N GLN A 131 3.72 5.82 -18.14
CA GLN A 131 2.85 6.49 -19.11
C GLN A 131 3.26 7.95 -19.35
N LYS A 132 3.71 8.64 -18.30
CA LYS A 132 4.09 10.06 -18.33
C LYS A 132 3.01 10.98 -18.92
N ASP A 133 1.74 10.65 -18.69
CA ASP A 133 0.62 11.49 -19.10
C ASP A 133 0.74 12.87 -18.40
N PRO A 134 0.85 13.99 -19.13
CA PRO A 134 1.08 15.30 -18.53
C PRO A 134 -0.05 15.79 -17.62
N ILE A 135 -1.26 15.20 -17.70
CA ILE A 135 -2.39 15.55 -16.83
C ILE A 135 -2.18 14.98 -15.42
N TYR A 136 -1.59 13.79 -15.32
CA TYR A 136 -1.52 13.02 -14.07
C TYR A 136 -0.10 12.83 -13.55
N TYR A 137 0.92 12.91 -14.40
CA TYR A 137 2.29 12.58 -14.06
C TYR A 137 2.98 13.72 -13.31
N LEU A 138 3.38 13.44 -12.08
CA LEU A 138 4.16 14.33 -11.23
C LEU A 138 5.60 13.78 -11.14
N PRO A 139 6.56 14.29 -11.94
CA PRO A 139 7.92 13.73 -12.01
C PRO A 139 8.69 13.85 -10.68
N GLU A 140 8.26 14.73 -9.78
CA GLU A 140 8.84 14.84 -8.45
C GLU A 140 8.46 13.66 -7.55
N TYR A 141 7.29 13.03 -7.79
CA TYR A 141 6.69 12.04 -6.89
C TYR A 141 6.56 10.64 -7.50
N HIS A 142 6.24 10.55 -8.79
CA HIS A 142 5.85 9.29 -9.41
C HIS A 142 7.05 8.45 -9.83
N GLY A 143 6.97 7.15 -9.54
CA GLY A 143 8.06 6.19 -9.79
C GLY A 143 9.23 6.36 -8.83
N LYS A 144 8.96 6.84 -7.61
CA LYS A 144 9.96 7.04 -6.56
C LYS A 144 9.53 6.43 -5.24
N ILE A 145 10.52 6.02 -4.48
CA ILE A 145 10.37 5.65 -3.07
C ILE A 145 10.88 6.79 -2.21
N PHE A 146 10.20 7.02 -1.09
CA PHE A 146 10.58 8.00 -0.09
C PHE A 146 10.97 7.30 1.21
N THR A 147 11.98 7.83 1.90
CA THR A 147 12.28 7.47 3.29
C THR A 147 11.31 8.16 4.25
N LEU A 148 11.34 7.78 5.53
CA LEU A 148 10.53 8.44 6.56
C LEU A 148 10.81 9.94 6.65
N LYS A 149 12.08 10.36 6.60
CA LYS A 149 12.42 11.78 6.64
C LYS A 149 11.91 12.52 5.40
N GLU A 150 12.11 11.94 4.22
CA GLU A 150 11.68 12.54 2.95
C GLU A 150 10.16 12.72 2.91
N ILE A 151 9.39 11.67 3.24
CA ILE A 151 7.93 11.73 3.16
C ILE A 151 7.34 12.73 4.16
N LEU A 152 7.90 12.82 5.37
CA LEU A 152 7.44 13.77 6.37
C LEU A 152 7.68 15.22 5.96
N ASN A 153 8.70 15.47 5.15
CA ASN A 153 9.00 16.80 4.61
C ASN A 153 8.07 17.21 3.47
N ILE A 154 7.57 16.24 2.67
CA ILE A 154 6.74 16.54 1.48
C ILE A 154 5.25 16.28 1.67
N LYS A 155 4.82 15.54 2.70
CA LYS A 155 3.42 15.07 2.85
C LYS A 155 2.37 16.18 2.81
N GLU A 156 2.69 17.38 3.28
CA GLU A 156 1.77 18.51 3.27
C GLU A 156 1.55 19.05 1.85
N ASN A 157 2.56 18.96 0.98
CA ASN A 157 2.49 19.37 -0.43
C ASN A 157 1.72 18.35 -1.30
N LEU A 158 1.57 17.11 -0.82
CA LEU A 158 0.89 16.04 -1.56
C LEU A 158 -0.64 16.10 -1.42
N LYS A 159 -1.17 16.83 -0.43
CA LYS A 159 -2.61 16.89 -0.17
C LYS A 159 -3.34 17.54 -1.34
N GLY A 160 -4.23 16.78 -1.99
CA GLY A 160 -5.09 17.29 -3.06
C GLY A 160 -4.39 17.58 -4.39
N ILE A 161 -3.13 17.15 -4.58
CA ILE A 161 -2.39 17.42 -5.82
C ILE A 161 -2.90 16.58 -7.01
N LEU A 162 -3.38 15.37 -6.75
CA LEU A 162 -4.04 14.53 -7.75
C LEU A 162 -5.55 14.85 -7.83
N PRO A 163 -6.17 14.68 -9.02
CA PRO A 163 -7.61 14.85 -9.19
C PRO A 163 -8.43 14.06 -8.17
N GLU A 164 -9.58 14.59 -7.76
CA GLU A 164 -10.43 14.06 -6.68
C GLU A 164 -10.77 12.56 -6.83
N LYS A 165 -10.97 12.08 -8.05
CA LYS A 165 -11.29 10.68 -8.34
C LYS A 165 -10.08 9.73 -8.35
N MET A 166 -8.86 10.25 -8.24
CA MET A 166 -7.66 9.42 -8.18
C MET A 166 -7.29 9.10 -6.73
N PRO A 167 -6.73 7.90 -6.47
CA PRO A 167 -6.14 7.57 -5.19
C PRO A 167 -5.20 8.67 -4.70
N ASN A 168 -5.58 9.36 -3.63
CA ASN A 168 -4.80 10.44 -3.04
C ASN A 168 -4.48 10.11 -1.58
N TYR A 169 -3.54 9.19 -1.41
CA TYR A 169 -3.04 8.76 -0.11
C TYR A 169 -1.57 8.34 -0.24
N ILE A 170 -0.84 8.38 0.87
CA ILE A 170 0.55 7.92 0.94
C ILE A 170 0.53 6.45 1.34
N GLU A 171 1.00 5.57 0.45
CA GLU A 171 1.21 4.16 0.78
C GLU A 171 2.50 4.02 1.58
N VAL A 172 2.44 3.13 2.57
CA VAL A 172 3.55 2.79 3.45
C VAL A 172 3.86 1.32 3.27
N GLN A 173 5.11 1.00 3.02
CA GLN A 173 5.61 -0.37 2.89
C GLN A 173 6.44 -0.70 4.14
N VAL A 174 5.96 -1.62 4.96
CA VAL A 174 6.66 -2.10 6.16
C VAL A 174 7.43 -3.38 5.84
N TRP A 175 8.72 -3.38 6.15
CA TRP A 175 9.64 -4.47 5.84
C TRP A 175 10.06 -5.29 7.06
N ASN A 176 9.43 -5.05 8.22
CA ASN A 176 9.63 -5.82 9.45
C ASN A 176 8.28 -6.27 10.03
N LYS A 177 7.90 -7.54 9.77
CA LYS A 177 6.66 -8.14 10.28
C LYS A 177 6.70 -8.36 11.80
N GLU A 178 7.86 -8.63 12.37
CA GLU A 178 7.99 -8.91 13.82
C GLU A 178 7.60 -7.69 14.65
N LYS A 179 8.01 -6.48 14.24
CA LYS A 179 7.61 -5.22 14.90
C LYS A 179 6.08 -5.06 14.97
N ILE A 180 5.38 -5.41 13.89
CA ILE A 180 3.92 -5.40 13.85
C ILE A 180 3.35 -6.41 14.86
N LEU A 181 3.83 -7.66 14.83
CA LEU A 181 3.32 -8.72 15.70
C LEU A 181 3.61 -8.45 17.18
N CYS A 182 4.79 -7.92 17.52
CA CYS A 182 5.15 -7.54 18.88
C CYS A 182 4.23 -6.42 19.40
N HIS A 183 3.88 -5.45 18.56
CA HIS A 183 2.96 -4.38 18.95
C HIS A 183 1.53 -4.86 19.16
N LEU A 184 1.08 -5.83 18.37
CA LEU A 184 -0.28 -6.39 18.44
C LEU A 184 -0.44 -7.51 19.49
N SER A 185 0.67 -8.03 20.00
CA SER A 185 0.63 -9.03 21.07
C SER A 185 0.03 -8.41 22.33
N PRO A 186 -0.86 -9.11 23.06
CA PRO A 186 -1.36 -8.60 24.33
C PRO A 186 -0.17 -8.35 25.24
N GLN A 187 0.00 -7.12 25.73
CA GLN A 187 0.97 -6.87 26.80
C GLN A 187 0.51 -7.72 27.98
N GLN A 188 1.27 -8.78 28.29
CA GLN A 188 1.02 -9.59 29.47
C GLN A 188 1.11 -8.65 30.68
N SER A 189 -0.05 -8.36 31.25
CA SER A 189 -0.22 -7.63 32.51
C SER A 189 -0.28 -8.64 33.64
#